data_AF-A0A661D270-F1
#
_entry.id   AF-A0A661D270-F1
#
_cell.length_a   1.000
_cell.length_b   1.000
_cell.length_c   1.000
_cell.angle_alpha   90.00
_cell.angle_beta   90.00
_cell.angle_gamma   90.00
#
_symmetry.space_group_name_H-M   'P 1'
#
loop_
_entity.id
_entity.type
_entity.pdbx_description
1 polymer ?
#
loop_
_entity_poly.entity_id
_entity_poly.type
_entity_poly.pdbx_seq_one_letter_code
_entity_poly.pdbx_strand_id
1 'polypeptide(L)' 'YAIAELAKEPVSDEVASIYPDETLIFGQDYILPKPFDSRLLSNVSIAVAKAAIESGVAQHPIKDFAAYHAQLTQL' A
#
# COMPACT_ATOMS: atom_id res chain seq x y z
N TYR A 1 -3.31 -9.85 3.87
CA TYR A 1 -3.85 -9.17 2.67
C TYR A 1 -3.43 -7.71 2.72
N ALA A 2 -2.75 -7.17 1.71
CA ALA A 2 -2.06 -5.87 1.82
C ALA A 2 -2.97 -4.68 2.15
N ILE A 3 -4.09 -4.53 1.45
CA ILE A 3 -5.01 -3.38 1.64
C ILE A 3 -5.62 -3.39 3.05
N ALA A 4 -6.06 -4.56 3.52
CA ALA A 4 -6.70 -4.70 4.82
C ALA A 4 -5.72 -4.46 5.98
N GLU A 5 -4.45 -4.85 5.82
CA GLU A 5 -3.42 -4.55 6.81
C GLU A 5 -3.06 -3.06 6.78
N LEU A 6 -2.90 -2.47 5.59
CA LEU A 6 -2.63 -1.03 5.44
C LEU A 6 -3.74 -0.15 6.04
N ALA A 7 -5.01 -0.55 5.92
CA ALA A 7 -6.13 0.19 6.50
C ALA A 7 -6.05 0.29 8.03
N LYS A 8 -5.38 -0.67 8.69
CA LYS A 8 -5.20 -0.72 10.15
C LYS A 8 -3.95 0.00 10.62
N GLU A 9 -3.05 0.34 9.70
CA GLU A 9 -1.83 1.08 10.03
C GLU A 9 -2.16 2.57 10.25
N PRO A 10 -1.51 3.23 11.24
CA PRO A 10 -1.63 4.67 11.42
C PRO A 10 -1.34 5.42 10.12
N VAL A 11 -2.18 6.39 9.79
CA VAL A 11 -2.02 7.21 8.60
C VAL A 11 -0.96 8.30 8.83
N SER A 12 -0.19 8.64 7.79
CA SER A 12 0.81 9.72 7.86
C SER A 12 0.13 11.09 7.90
N ASP A 13 0.84 12.08 8.46
CA ASP A 13 0.36 13.47 8.50
C ASP A 13 0.10 14.05 7.10
N GLU A 14 0.89 13.64 6.11
CA GLU A 14 0.71 14.01 4.70
C GLU A 14 -0.67 13.60 4.19
N VAL A 15 -1.06 12.35 4.40
CA VAL A 15 -2.36 11.84 3.95
C VAL A 15 -3.48 12.46 4.79
N ALA A 16 -3.30 12.62 6.11
CA ALA A 16 -4.27 13.27 6.98
C ALA A 16 -4.54 14.74 6.57
N SER A 17 -3.52 15.44 6.07
CA SER A 17 -3.65 16.84 5.63
C SER A 17 -4.56 17.01 4.39
N ILE A 18 -4.69 15.97 3.57
CA ILE A 18 -5.55 15.94 2.38
C ILE A 18 -7.02 15.77 2.78
N TYR A 19 -7.28 15.12 3.92
CA TYR A 19 -8.63 14.82 4.43
C TYR A 19 -8.83 15.40 5.85
N PRO A 20 -8.76 16.73 6.02
CA PRO A 20 -8.73 17.36 7.35
C PRO A 20 -10.02 17.16 8.17
N ASP A 21 -11.15 16.92 7.51
CA ASP A 21 -12.46 16.71 8.14
C ASP A 21 -12.78 15.23 8.38
N GLU A 22 -11.84 14.33 8.11
CA GLU A 22 -12.04 12.88 8.22
C GLU A 22 -11.18 12.24 9.31
N THR A 23 -11.78 11.34 10.09
CA THR A 23 -11.03 10.50 11.04
C THR A 23 -10.49 9.27 10.32
N LEU A 24 -9.20 9.29 9.98
CA LEU A 24 -8.53 8.19 9.27
C LEU A 24 -8.03 7.10 10.25
N ILE A 25 -8.91 6.59 11.09
CA ILE A 25 -8.63 5.52 12.07
C ILE A 25 -9.51 4.34 11.73
N PHE A 26 -8.91 3.15 11.63
CA PHE A 26 -9.65 1.93 11.27
C PHE A 26 -10.90 1.74 12.13
N GLY A 27 -12.06 1.65 11.47
CA GLY A 27 -13.35 1.62 12.14
C GLY A 27 -14.50 1.58 11.14
N GLN A 28 -15.73 1.67 11.65
CA GLN A 28 -16.95 1.63 10.83
C GLN A 28 -16.94 2.65 9.68
N ASP A 29 -16.36 3.82 9.94
CA ASP A 29 -16.31 4.93 8.99
C ASP A 29 -15.02 4.96 8.13
N TYR A 30 -14.05 4.08 8.41
CA TYR A 30 -12.79 3.96 7.68
C TYR A 30 -12.33 2.50 7.63
N ILE A 31 -12.77 1.78 6.59
CA ILE A 31 -12.48 0.35 6.38
C ILE A 31 -11.46 0.10 5.27
N LEU A 32 -11.19 1.09 4.43
CA LEU A 32 -10.27 1.03 3.29
C LEU A 32 -9.41 2.29 3.24
N PRO A 33 -8.13 2.18 2.83
CA PRO A 33 -7.28 3.34 2.66
C PRO A 33 -7.82 4.30 1.59
N LYS A 34 -7.54 5.59 1.75
CA LYS A 34 -7.97 6.61 0.79
C LYS A 34 -7.18 6.51 -0.52
N PRO A 35 -7.76 6.88 -1.69
CA PRO A 35 -7.09 6.75 -2.99
C PRO A 35 -5.74 7.48 -3.10
N PHE A 36 -5.59 8.59 -2.38
CA PHE A 36 -4.36 9.39 -2.34
C PHE A 36 -3.41 9.00 -1.20
N ASP A 37 -3.60 7.84 -0.58
CA ASP A 37 -2.64 7.28 0.37
C ASP A 37 -1.43 6.72 -0.40
N SER A 38 -0.29 7.42 -0.35
CA SER A 38 0.95 7.04 -1.07
C SER A 38 1.44 5.64 -0.72
N ARG A 39 1.12 5.14 0.48
CA ARG A 39 1.50 3.79 0.94
C ARG A 39 0.83 2.68 0.15
N LEU A 40 -0.29 2.98 -0.55
CA LEU A 40 -0.93 2.01 -1.44
C LEU A 40 0.02 1.57 -2.55
N LEU A 41 0.78 2.51 -3.13
CA LEU A 41 1.66 2.22 -4.27
C LEU A 41 2.72 1.20 -3.90
N SER A 42 3.43 1.39 -2.79
CA SER A 42 4.47 0.45 -2.34
C SER A 42 3.87 -0.88 -1.87
N ASN A 43 2.91 -0.84 -0.95
CA ASN A 43 2.48 -2.04 -0.22
C ASN A 43 1.65 -2.97 -1.11
N VAL A 44 0.73 -2.42 -1.91
CA VAL A 44 -0.14 -3.21 -2.78
C VAL A 44 0.67 -3.76 -3.95
N SER A 45 1.53 -2.97 -4.59
CA SER A 45 2.34 -3.44 -5.72
C SER A 45 3.26 -4.58 -5.32
N ILE A 46 3.92 -4.51 -4.16
CA ILE A 46 4.77 -5.60 -3.66
C ILE A 46 3.97 -6.86 -3.40
N ALA A 47 2.80 -6.74 -2.77
CA ALA A 47 1.97 -7.90 -2.47
C ALA A 47 1.44 -8.58 -3.75
N VAL A 48 1.00 -7.79 -4.74
CA VAL A 48 0.58 -8.30 -6.05
C VAL A 48 1.75 -8.96 -6.78
N ALA A 49 2.93 -8.35 -6.78
CA ALA A 49 4.11 -8.92 -7.40
C ALA A 49 4.51 -10.27 -6.77
N LYS A 50 4.49 -10.37 -5.44
CA LYS A 50 4.72 -11.64 -4.73
C LYS A 50 3.69 -12.70 -5.13
N ALA A 51 2.40 -12.35 -5.09
CA ALA A 51 1.33 -13.28 -5.47
C ALA A 51 1.44 -13.74 -6.94
N ALA A 52 1.85 -12.85 -7.85
CA ALA A 52 2.08 -13.19 -9.26
C ALA A 52 3.25 -14.17 -9.43
N ILE A 53 4.32 -14.02 -8.64
CA ILE A 53 5.46 -14.95 -8.64
C ILE A 53 5.05 -16.30 -8.06
N GLU A 54 4.38 -16.31 -6.91
CA GLU A 54 3.92 -17.53 -6.23
C GLU A 54 2.93 -18.34 -7.08
N SER A 55 2.03 -17.66 -7.81
CA SER A 55 1.10 -18.30 -8.74
C SER A 55 1.72 -18.71 -10.07
N GLY A 56 2.97 -18.35 -10.34
CA GLY A 56 3.70 -18.70 -11.56
C GLY A 56 3.27 -17.90 -12.81
N VAL A 57 2.44 -16.87 -12.66
CA VAL A 57 1.99 -16.02 -13.79
C VAL A 57 2.94 -14.83 -14.06
N ALA A 58 3.89 -14.56 -13.16
CA ALA A 58 4.83 -13.46 -13.32
C ALA A 58 5.79 -13.67 -14.50
N GLN A 59 5.69 -12.80 -15.51
CA GLN A 59 6.60 -12.79 -16.67
C GLN A 59 8.00 -12.24 -16.33
N HIS A 60 8.08 -11.31 -15.38
CA HIS A 60 9.32 -10.68 -14.93
C HIS A 60 9.44 -10.80 -13.41
N PRO A 61 9.91 -11.94 -12.89
CA PRO A 61 10.02 -12.15 -11.45
C PRO A 61 11.02 -11.18 -10.80
N ILE A 62 10.57 -10.50 -9.75
CA ILE A 62 11.40 -9.58 -8.95
C ILE A 62 12.36 -10.40 -8.09
N LYS A 63 13.66 -10.07 -8.18
CA LYS A 63 14.73 -10.75 -7.43
C LYS A 63 15.14 -10.00 -6.16
N ASP A 64 15.01 -8.69 -6.17
CA ASP A 64 15.35 -7.81 -5.03
C ASP A 64 14.13 -6.94 -4.71
N PHE A 65 13.39 -7.36 -3.69
CA PHE A 65 12.22 -6.62 -3.20
C PHE A 65 12.58 -5.36 -2.43
N ALA A 66 13.80 -5.25 -1.89
CA ALA A 66 14.24 -4.04 -1.20
C ALA A 66 14.52 -2.93 -2.22
N ALA A 67 15.24 -3.25 -3.31
CA ALA A 67 15.45 -2.32 -4.42
C ALA A 67 14.12 -1.90 -5.08
N TYR A 68 13.21 -2.86 -5.28
CA TYR A 68 11.89 -2.56 -5.84
C TYR A 68 11.05 -1.67 -4.93
N HIS A 69 11.05 -1.93 -3.62
CA HIS A 69 10.39 -1.05 -2.66
C HIS A 69 10.97 0.38 -2.71
N ALA A 70 12.30 0.51 -2.71
CA ALA A 70 12.96 1.82 -2.77
C ALA A 70 12.57 2.60 -4.03
N GLN A 71 12.48 1.93 -5.18
CA GLN A 71 12.02 2.53 -6.43
C GLN A 71 10.57 3.05 -6.31
N LEU A 72 9.67 2.26 -5.72
CA LEU A 72 8.26 2.66 -5.56
C LEU A 72 8.07 3.84 -4.62
N THR A 73 8.93 3.98 -3.60
CA THR A 73 8.87 5.09 -2.64
C THR A 73 9.59 6.36 -3.10
N GLN A 74 10.30 6.33 -4.23
CA GLN A 74 10.98 7.49 -4.82
C GLN A 74 10.17 8.16 -5.94
N LEU A 75 9.02 7.57 -6.31
CA LEU A 75 8.06 8.11 -7.28
C LEU A 75 7.14 9.14 -6.63
#